data_AF-A0A3N5VIE8-F1
#
_entry.id   AF-A0A3N5VIE8-F1
#
_cell.length_a   1.000
_cell.length_b   1.000
_cell.length_c   1.000
_cell.angle_alpha   90.00
_cell.angle_beta   90.00
_cell.angle_gamma   90.00
#
_symmetry.space_group_name_H-M   'P 1'
#
loop_
_entity.id
_entity.type
_entity.pdbx_description
1 polymer ?
#
loop_
_entity_poly.entity_id
_entity_poly.type
_entity_poly.pdbx_seq_one_letter_code
_entity_poly.pdbx_strand_id
1 'polypeptide(L)'
;MPASAIKKLCLIGHLLLAAASWASAAELQHIEPLRALKQSGGKWCQPASVKVVHTGAPATVTVRIADSVSQRLELIDGEQTLEVQVPAGAETTAVPVLIEPASGEVLASQNILLKPVPRLMVYLLPHSHTDIGYTEIQTAIEKKQV
;
A
#
# COMPACT_ATOMS: atom_id res chain seq x y z
N MET A 1 82.05 0.85 -4.48
CA MET A 1 81.04 0.58 -5.52
C MET A 1 79.85 -0.12 -4.88
N PRO A 2 78.62 0.27 -5.22
CA PRO A 2 77.76 0.93 -4.22
C PRO A 2 76.33 0.36 -4.13
N ALA A 3 75.62 0.74 -3.06
CA ALA A 3 74.17 1.01 -2.97
C ALA A 3 73.71 0.71 -1.53
N SER A 4 72.74 1.38 -0.91
CA SER A 4 71.98 2.60 -1.22
C SER A 4 71.11 2.85 0.03
N ALA A 5 70.84 4.11 0.32
CA ALA A 5 70.06 4.59 1.45
C ALA A 5 68.67 3.94 1.55
N ILE A 6 68.28 3.55 2.77
CA ILE A 6 66.90 3.18 3.11
C ILE A 6 66.10 4.49 3.29
N LYS A 7 65.34 4.85 2.26
CA LYS A 7 64.29 5.88 2.35
C LYS A 7 63.11 5.30 3.13
N LYS A 8 62.84 5.83 4.33
CA LYS A 8 61.56 5.63 5.02
C LYS A 8 60.49 6.46 4.31
N LEU A 9 59.66 5.81 3.49
CA LEU A 9 58.46 6.39 2.92
C LEU A 9 57.29 6.10 3.87
N CYS A 10 56.89 7.12 4.63
CA CYS A 10 55.69 7.10 5.45
C CYS A 10 54.48 7.24 4.52
N LEU A 11 53.77 6.14 4.25
CA LEU A 11 52.52 6.18 3.50
C LEU A 11 51.40 6.52 4.49
N ILE A 12 50.96 7.78 4.46
CA ILE A 12 49.77 8.25 5.16
C ILE A 12 48.58 7.61 4.44
N GLY A 13 48.08 6.50 4.99
CA GLY A 13 46.85 5.87 4.54
C GLY A 13 45.68 6.78 4.86
N HIS A 14 45.21 7.55 3.87
CA HIS A 14 43.88 8.11 3.89
C HIS A 14 42.88 6.96 3.89
N LEU A 15 42.32 6.69 5.06
CA LEU A 15 41.16 5.82 5.23
C LEU A 15 39.99 6.50 4.52
N LEU A 16 39.78 6.14 3.25
CA LEU A 16 38.54 6.43 2.56
C LEU A 16 37.44 5.69 3.33
N LEU A 17 36.67 6.44 4.11
CA LEU A 17 35.41 5.96 4.66
C LEU A 17 34.47 5.81 3.46
N ALA A 18 34.51 4.65 2.81
CA ALA A 18 33.44 4.24 1.92
C ALA A 18 32.19 4.21 2.80
N ALA A 19 31.31 5.19 2.63
CA ALA A 19 29.95 5.09 3.13
C ALA A 19 29.40 3.80 2.51
N ALA A 20 29.31 2.75 3.33
CA ALA A 20 28.58 1.56 2.98
C ALA A 20 27.13 2.03 2.82
N SER A 21 26.75 2.33 1.58
CA SER A 21 25.34 2.48 1.23
C SER A 21 24.74 1.11 1.48
N TRP A 22 24.06 0.95 2.62
CA TRP A 22 23.17 -0.19 2.79
C TRP A 22 22.21 -0.13 1.61
N ALA A 23 22.30 -1.11 0.73
CA ALA A 23 21.44 -1.18 -0.43
C ALA A 23 20.00 -1.25 0.09
N SER A 24 19.23 -0.20 -0.18
CA SER A 24 17.81 -0.19 0.16
C SER A 24 17.12 -1.27 -0.67
N ALA A 25 16.48 -2.22 0.00
CA ALA A 25 15.74 -3.31 -0.65
C ALA A 25 14.26 -3.19 -0.32
N ALA A 26 13.39 -3.51 -1.27
CA ALA A 26 11.95 -3.58 -1.04
C ALA A 26 11.44 -4.91 -1.57
N GLU A 27 10.64 -5.61 -0.78
CA GLU A 27 10.03 -6.88 -1.16
C GLU A 27 8.51 -6.77 -1.07
N LEU A 28 7.82 -7.20 -2.13
CA LEU A 28 6.37 -7.35 -2.16
C LEU A 28 6.00 -8.70 -1.53
N GLN A 29 5.40 -8.68 -0.34
CA GLN A 29 5.01 -9.91 0.34
C GLN A 29 3.60 -10.37 -0.04
N HIS A 30 2.65 -9.44 -0.08
CA HIS A 30 1.26 -9.77 -0.34
C HIS A 30 0.54 -8.60 -0.99
N ILE A 31 -0.29 -8.91 -1.98
CA ILE A 31 -1.14 -7.92 -2.64
C ILE A 31 -2.55 -8.48 -2.72
N GLU A 32 -3.49 -7.80 -2.09
CA GLU A 32 -4.89 -8.19 -2.03
C GLU A 32 -5.79 -7.08 -2.62
N PRO A 33 -6.36 -7.29 -3.82
CA PRO A 33 -7.40 -6.43 -4.35
C PRO A 33 -8.66 -6.48 -3.47
N LEU A 34 -9.09 -5.34 -2.96
CA LEU A 34 -10.31 -5.25 -2.16
C LEU A 34 -11.53 -5.44 -3.06
N ARG A 35 -12.58 -6.08 -2.55
CA ARG A 35 -13.86 -6.21 -3.26
C ARG A 35 -14.70 -4.94 -3.14
N ALA A 36 -14.09 -3.81 -3.50
CA ALA A 36 -14.71 -2.50 -3.48
C ALA A 36 -14.29 -1.71 -4.72
N LEU A 37 -15.16 -0.79 -5.14
CA LEU A 37 -14.85 0.21 -6.14
C LEU A 37 -14.84 1.58 -5.49
N LYS A 38 -13.82 2.37 -5.81
CA LYS A 38 -13.62 3.74 -5.34
C LYS A 38 -13.55 4.66 -6.55
N GLN A 39 -14.19 5.81 -6.45
CA GLN A 39 -14.11 6.83 -7.49
C GLN A 39 -12.87 7.70 -7.24
N SER A 40 -12.00 7.82 -8.24
CA SER A 40 -10.80 8.66 -8.21
C SER A 40 -10.62 9.35 -9.55
N GLY A 41 -10.50 10.68 -9.56
CA GLY A 41 -10.35 11.46 -10.79
C GLY A 41 -11.47 11.23 -11.83
N GLY A 42 -12.70 10.96 -11.37
CA GLY A 42 -13.84 10.65 -12.24
C GLY A 42 -13.88 9.23 -12.80
N LYS A 43 -12.88 8.39 -12.52
CA LYS A 43 -12.83 6.98 -12.94
C LYS A 43 -13.07 6.05 -11.75
N TRP A 44 -13.61 4.86 -12.03
CA TRP A 44 -13.72 3.80 -11.04
C TRP A 44 -12.42 3.00 -10.99
N CYS A 45 -11.89 2.86 -9.79
CA CYS A 45 -10.71 2.05 -9.49
C CYS A 45 -11.07 1.04 -8.41
N GLN A 46 -10.35 -0.07 -8.39
CA GLN A 46 -10.39 -1.03 -7.30
C GLN A 46 -9.20 -0.73 -6.38
N PRO A 47 -9.37 -0.50 -5.07
CA PRO A 47 -8.24 -0.41 -4.17
C PRO A 47 -7.60 -1.78 -3.97
N ALA A 48 -6.28 -1.84 -3.81
CA ALA A 48 -5.55 -3.02 -3.42
C ALA A 48 -4.66 -2.72 -2.21
N SER A 49 -4.66 -3.63 -1.25
CA SER A 49 -3.77 -3.59 -0.08
C SER A 49 -2.46 -4.28 -0.43
N VAL A 50 -1.34 -3.57 -0.29
CA VAL A 50 0.00 -4.06 -0.61
C VAL A 50 0.82 -4.09 0.68
N LYS A 51 1.25 -5.28 1.11
CA LYS A 51 2.28 -5.44 2.13
C LYS A 51 3.66 -5.38 1.50
N VAL A 52 4.46 -4.44 1.98
CA VAL A 52 5.85 -4.25 1.58
C VAL A 52 6.74 -4.36 2.81
N VAL A 53 7.83 -5.10 2.69
CA VAL A 53 8.94 -4.99 3.63
C VAL A 53 10.04 -4.19 2.96
N HIS A 54 10.44 -3.11 3.59
CA HIS A 54 11.53 -2.27 3.13
C HIS A 54 12.66 -2.29 4.17
N THR A 55 13.89 -2.46 3.71
CA THR A 55 15.07 -2.38 4.57
C THR A 55 15.95 -1.24 4.07
N GLY A 56 16.28 -0.30 4.93
CA GLY A 56 17.20 0.80 4.63
C GLY A 56 16.65 2.19 4.96
N ALA A 57 17.24 3.22 4.35
CA ALA A 57 16.79 4.59 4.55
C ALA A 57 15.44 4.84 3.85
N PRO A 58 14.60 5.76 4.37
CA PRO A 58 13.34 6.11 3.73
C PRO A 58 13.52 6.42 2.24
N ALA A 59 12.71 5.77 1.40
CA ALA A 59 12.85 5.83 -0.05
C ALA A 59 11.53 6.21 -0.71
N THR A 60 11.58 7.23 -1.57
CA THR A 60 10.44 7.53 -2.42
C THR A 60 10.39 6.59 -3.62
N VAL A 61 9.30 5.85 -3.73
CA VAL A 61 9.06 4.89 -4.80
C VAL A 61 7.81 5.24 -5.61
N THR A 62 7.76 4.74 -6.82
CA THR A 62 6.59 4.76 -7.70
C THR A 62 6.09 3.34 -7.81
N VAL A 63 4.88 3.09 -7.34
CA VAL A 63 4.20 1.83 -7.58
C VAL A 63 3.46 1.93 -8.90
N ARG A 64 3.88 1.16 -9.89
CA ARG A 64 3.25 1.08 -11.21
C ARG A 64 2.39 -0.17 -11.30
N ILE A 65 1.13 0.01 -11.67
CA ILE A 65 0.15 -1.06 -11.83
C ILE A 65 -0.34 -1.04 -13.26
N ALA A 66 -0.09 -2.13 -13.99
CA ALA A 66 -0.24 -2.17 -15.44
C ALA A 66 0.48 -1.00 -16.13
N ASP A 67 -0.02 -0.58 -17.29
CA ASP A 67 0.53 0.56 -18.05
C ASP A 67 -0.11 1.90 -17.68
N SER A 68 -1.10 1.91 -16.79
CA SER A 68 -2.07 3.02 -16.70
C SER A 68 -2.08 3.76 -15.36
N VAL A 69 -1.65 3.11 -14.27
CA VAL A 69 -1.73 3.71 -12.93
C VAL A 69 -0.35 3.72 -12.29
N SER A 70 0.07 4.90 -11.85
CA SER A 70 1.26 5.06 -11.04
C SER A 70 0.91 5.86 -9.78
N GLN A 71 1.40 5.40 -8.64
CA GLN A 71 1.22 6.08 -7.37
C GLN A 71 2.58 6.25 -6.70
N ARG A 72 2.93 7.50 -6.39
CA ARG A 72 4.16 7.83 -5.67
C ARG A 72 3.92 7.66 -4.17
N LEU A 73 4.78 6.90 -3.52
CA LEU A 73 4.70 6.52 -2.12
C LEU A 73 6.07 6.65 -1.46
N GLU A 74 6.09 6.81 -0.16
CA GLU A 74 7.29 6.74 0.65
C GLU A 74 7.33 5.39 1.36
N LEU A 75 8.43 4.67 1.24
CA LEU A 75 8.70 3.47 2.02
C LEU A 75 9.58 3.85 3.20
N ILE A 76 9.13 3.49 4.40
CA ILE A 76 9.94 3.53 5.62
C ILE A 76 10.52 2.16 5.93
N ASP A 77 11.58 2.11 6.72
CA ASP A 77 12.18 0.85 7.19
C ASP A 77 11.15 0.00 7.95
N GLY A 78 11.11 -1.30 7.66
CA GLY A 78 10.20 -2.28 8.23
C GLY A 78 9.03 -2.73 7.33
N GLU A 79 8.08 -3.44 7.93
CA GLU A 79 6.84 -3.87 7.27
C GLU A 79 5.80 -2.76 7.28
N GLN A 80 5.18 -2.49 6.13
CA GLN A 80 4.11 -1.52 5.99
C GLN A 80 3.03 -2.00 5.01
N THR A 81 1.80 -1.59 5.27
CA THR A 81 0.65 -1.84 4.40
C THR A 81 0.26 -0.55 3.70
N LEU A 82 0.22 -0.58 2.37
CA LEU A 82 -0.08 0.57 1.52
C LEU A 82 -1.35 0.29 0.71
N GLU A 83 -2.21 1.30 0.55
CA GLU A 83 -3.34 1.23 -0.39
C GLU A 83 -2.89 1.78 -1.75
N VAL A 84 -3.05 0.98 -2.81
CA VAL A 84 -2.80 1.40 -4.19
C VAL A 84 -4.07 1.28 -5.02
N GLN A 85 -4.26 2.17 -5.99
CA GLN A 85 -5.41 2.12 -6.90
C GLN A 85 -5.09 1.26 -8.12
N VAL A 86 -5.90 0.25 -8.40
CA VAL A 86 -5.79 -0.56 -9.62
C VAL A 86 -6.98 -0.29 -10.55
N PRO A 87 -6.84 -0.43 -11.88
CA PRO A 87 -7.95 -0.30 -12.81
C PRO A 87 -9.08 -1.29 -12.49
N ALA A 88 -10.33 -0.82 -12.52
CA ALA A 88 -11.49 -1.72 -12.39
C ALA A 88 -11.64 -2.53 -13.70
N GLY A 89 -11.40 -3.84 -13.62
CA GLY A 89 -11.52 -4.76 -14.77
C GLY A 89 -12.93 -5.33 -14.93
N ALA A 90 -13.35 -5.55 -16.19
CA ALA A 90 -14.58 -6.27 -16.52
C ALA A 90 -14.39 -7.81 -16.54
N GLU A 91 -13.15 -8.26 -16.67
CA GLU A 91 -12.78 -9.67 -16.73
C GLU A 91 -11.69 -10.01 -15.70
N THR A 92 -11.48 -11.30 -15.46
CA THR A 92 -10.39 -11.74 -14.60
C THR A 92 -9.07 -11.64 -15.35
N THR A 93 -8.13 -10.83 -14.85
CA THR A 93 -6.88 -10.53 -15.57
C THR A 93 -5.69 -10.53 -14.62
N ALA A 94 -4.57 -11.13 -15.04
CA ALA A 94 -3.30 -11.01 -14.34
C ALA A 94 -2.65 -9.67 -14.68
N VAL A 95 -2.31 -8.88 -13.66
CA VAL A 95 -1.74 -7.53 -13.81
C VAL A 95 -0.40 -7.45 -13.07
N PRO A 96 0.67 -6.94 -13.71
CA PRO A 96 1.93 -6.71 -13.03
C PRO A 96 1.85 -5.48 -12.11
N VAL A 97 2.43 -5.62 -10.92
CA VAL A 97 2.68 -4.54 -9.96
C VAL A 97 4.19 -4.41 -9.81
N LEU A 98 4.71 -3.22 -10.07
CA LEU A 98 6.14 -2.90 -10.04
C LEU A 98 6.39 -1.82 -8.99
N ILE A 99 7.45 -1.98 -8.19
CA ILE A 99 7.97 -0.92 -7.32
C ILE A 99 9.24 -0.36 -7.96
N GLU A 100 9.18 0.89 -8.39
CA GLU A 100 10.27 1.63 -9.04
C GLU A 100 10.78 2.75 -8.10
N PRO A 101 12.01 2.70 -7.59
CA PRO A 101 12.64 3.81 -6.88
C PRO A 101 12.95 4.94 -7.86
N ALA A 102 13.22 6.13 -7.34
CA ALA A 102 13.62 7.28 -8.17
C ALA A 102 14.89 7.04 -9.01
N SER A 103 15.74 6.08 -8.63
CA SER A 103 16.92 5.66 -9.40
C SER A 103 16.58 4.88 -10.68
N GLY A 104 15.33 4.40 -10.83
CA GLY A 104 14.80 3.82 -12.07
C GLY A 104 14.92 2.30 -12.21
N GLU A 105 15.62 1.61 -11.31
CA GLU A 105 15.71 0.14 -11.33
C GLU A 105 14.59 -0.50 -10.49
N VAL A 106 13.77 -1.35 -11.11
CA VAL A 106 12.65 -2.03 -10.42
C VAL A 106 13.17 -2.82 -9.21
N LEU A 107 12.70 -2.46 -8.01
CA LEU A 107 13.07 -3.14 -6.76
C LEU A 107 12.31 -4.46 -6.57
N ALA A 108 11.04 -4.48 -6.97
CA ALA A 108 10.17 -5.64 -6.83
C ALA A 108 9.10 -5.67 -7.92
N SER A 109 8.71 -6.89 -8.31
CA SER A 109 7.65 -7.13 -9.28
C SER A 109 6.81 -8.33 -8.85
N GLN A 110 5.48 -8.20 -8.91
CA GLN A 110 4.56 -9.31 -8.64
C GLN A 110 3.32 -9.20 -9.52
N ASN A 111 2.88 -10.35 -10.06
CA ASN A 111 1.61 -10.43 -10.76
C ASN A 111 0.46 -10.70 -9.78
N ILE A 112 -0.63 -9.96 -9.94
CA ILE A 112 -1.85 -10.13 -9.15
C ILE A 112 -3.03 -10.48 -10.05
N LEU A 113 -3.93 -11.31 -9.55
CA LEU A 113 -5.14 -11.68 -10.27
C LEU A 113 -6.27 -10.72 -9.90
N LEU A 114 -6.57 -9.77 -10.79
CA LEU A 114 -7.72 -8.89 -10.62
C LEU A 114 -8.98 -9.62 -11.06
N LYS A 115 -9.99 -9.63 -10.19
CA LYS A 115 -11.32 -10.17 -10.49
C LYS A 115 -12.31 -9.02 -10.61
N PRO A 116 -13.32 -9.12 -11.50
CA PRO A 116 -14.34 -8.09 -11.62
C PRO A 116 -15.05 -7.85 -10.30
N VAL A 117 -15.19 -6.58 -9.91
CA VAL A 117 -15.96 -6.16 -8.74
C VAL A 117 -17.25 -5.52 -9.22
N PRO A 118 -18.43 -6.10 -8.95
CA PRO A 118 -19.69 -5.50 -9.35
C PRO A 118 -19.94 -4.20 -8.56
N ARG A 119 -20.59 -3.24 -9.21
CA ARG A 119 -21.06 -2.03 -8.53
C ARG A 119 -22.27 -2.39 -7.66
N LEU A 120 -22.13 -2.25 -6.34
CA LEU A 120 -23.23 -2.42 -5.40
C LEU A 120 -23.81 -1.05 -5.02
N MET A 121 -25.12 -0.91 -5.14
CA MET A 121 -25.86 0.23 -4.63
C MET A 121 -26.60 -0.20 -3.36
N VAL A 122 -26.24 0.38 -2.22
CA VAL A 122 -26.85 0.07 -0.93
C VAL A 122 -27.86 1.17 -0.59
N TYR A 123 -29.13 0.79 -0.48
CA TYR A 123 -30.16 1.66 0.07
C TYR A 123 -30.26 1.42 1.57
N LEU A 124 -29.87 2.42 2.35
CA LEU A 124 -30.02 2.38 3.80
C LEU A 124 -31.36 3.02 4.16
N LEU A 125 -32.37 2.17 4.38
CA LEU A 125 -33.68 2.61 4.83
C LEU A 125 -33.71 2.54 6.35
N PRO A 126 -33.78 3.69 7.06
CA PRO A 126 -33.95 3.64 8.50
C PRO A 126 -35.31 3.02 8.81
N HIS A 127 -35.30 1.92 9.56
CA HIS A 127 -36.49 1.40 10.22
C HIS A 127 -36.36 1.76 11.70
N SER A 128 -37.21 2.69 12.15
CA SER A 128 -37.40 2.91 13.59
C SER A 128 -38.53 2.00 14.04
N HIS A 129 -38.22 1.08 14.95
CA HIS A 129 -39.24 0.48 15.79
C HIS A 129 -39.52 1.47 16.91
N THR A 130 -40.70 2.09 16.90
CA THR A 130 -41.19 2.79 18.08
C THR A 130 -41.81 1.73 19.00
N ASP A 131 -40.99 1.16 19.88
CA ASP A 131 -41.50 0.31 20.96
C ASP A 131 -42.26 1.20 21.94
N ILE A 132 -43.58 1.28 21.75
CA ILE A 132 -44.45 1.84 22.78
C ILE A 132 -44.54 0.77 23.85
N GLY A 133 -43.58 0.81 24.78
CA GLY A 133 -43.51 -0.09 25.91
C GLY A 133 -44.70 0.10 26.85
N TYR A 134 -45.83 -0.50 26.52
CA TYR A 134 -46.89 -0.76 27.47
C TYR A 134 -46.74 -2.20 27.95
N THR A 135 -46.08 -2.36 29.08
CA THR A 135 -46.08 -3.61 29.87
C THR A 135 -47.33 -3.75 30.74
N GLU A 136 -48.18 -2.71 30.79
CA GLU A 136 -49.49 -2.78 31.43
C GLU A 136 -50.54 -3.35 30.48
N ILE A 137 -51.49 -4.13 31.03
CA ILE A 137 -52.62 -4.67 30.27
C ILE A 137 -53.41 -3.49 29.67
N GLN A 138 -53.81 -3.62 28.41
CA GLN A 138 -54.48 -2.59 27.59
C GLN A 138 -55.57 -1.82 28.34
N THR A 139 -56.36 -2.50 29.17
CA THR A 139 -57.44 -1.92 29.99
C THR A 139 -56.97 -0.89 31.02
N ALA A 140 -55.71 -0.95 31.47
CA ALA A 140 -55.11 0.04 32.36
C ALA A 140 -54.63 1.29 31.62
N ILE A 141 -54.18 1.13 30.36
CA ILE A 141 -53.75 2.23 29.50
C ILE A 141 -54.94 3.03 29.00
N GLU A 142 -56.04 2.38 28.63
CA GLU A 142 -57.29 3.03 28.20
C GLU A 142 -57.88 3.97 29.28
N LYS A 143 -57.64 3.70 30.57
CA LYS A 143 -58.08 4.59 31.67
C LYS A 143 -57.18 5.80 31.89
N LYS A 144 -55.94 5.78 31.39
CA LYS A 144 -54.95 6.85 31.55
C LYS A 144 -54.93 7.80 30.35
N GLN A 145 -55.55 7.43 29.24
CA GLN A 145 -55.72 8.28 28.07
C GLN A 145 -57.07 9.00 28.18
N VAL A 146 -57.03 10.34 28.15
CA VAL A 146 -58.16 11.26 28.33
C VAL A 146 -58.98 11.34 27.06
#